data_AF-A0A535RV88-F1
#
_entry.id   AF-A0A535RV88-F1
#
_cell.length_a   1.000
_cell.length_b   1.000
_cell.length_c   1.000
_cell.angle_alpha   90.00
_cell.angle_beta   90.00
_cell.angle_gamma   90.00
#
_symmetry.space_group_name_H-M   'P 1'
#
loop_
_entity.id
_entity.type
_entity.pdbx_description
1 polymer ?
#
loop_
_entity_poly.entity_id
_entity_poly.type
_entity_poly.pdbx_seq_one_letter_code
_entity_poly.pdbx_strand_id
1 'polypeptide(L)'
;MHRVFRAWGWAGVLALVVSLTASVPASADSPSFSGRAAAIDGRVLGIPIVVSDTGPLESTGGAREASLLAASVPGILSLEVLHATTVGADDRSRAHASVADLVLTAGGHRISASLLTASATASCGPGGASTSGSSEVADLAIDGQTYQVTTEPNQRITLLDGSYVVINEQESSGSGNTRAMTVNALHVVLSGVADVVISSAHADITCPSQPPVTCRGNFVTGGGWIDGRDGRANFAVAGGAKNGGWWGHLQYDDHGGSGTTIKGTGVTLYSGDPTTTRRHIEGTAEMNGQTGYTYQVDVDDVAEPGKGMDTFAIKVYQGQPNGQQPSYETAEKLLRGGNIQLHCR
;
A
#
# COMPACT_ATOMS: atom_id res chain seq x y z
N MET A 1 4.20 93.46 -28.90
CA MET A 1 4.56 94.04 -27.58
C MET A 1 4.95 92.91 -26.65
N HIS A 2 5.95 93.18 -25.82
CA HIS A 2 6.81 92.28 -25.04
C HIS A 2 6.19 91.25 -24.08
N ARG A 3 6.97 90.16 -23.87
CA ARG A 3 7.34 89.48 -22.59
C ARG A 3 6.34 88.42 -22.05
N VAL A 4 6.69 87.29 -21.41
CA VAL A 4 7.85 86.79 -20.62
C VAL A 4 7.92 85.25 -20.69
N PHE A 5 9.12 84.69 -20.52
CA PHE A 5 9.47 83.27 -20.26
C PHE A 5 8.77 82.61 -19.05
N ARG A 6 8.58 81.28 -19.10
CA ARG A 6 8.85 80.37 -17.98
C ARG A 6 9.02 78.93 -18.46
N ALA A 7 10.24 78.41 -18.34
CA ALA A 7 10.55 77.00 -18.51
C ALA A 7 10.28 76.26 -17.19
N TRP A 8 9.57 75.14 -17.25
CA TRP A 8 9.46 74.17 -16.17
C TRP A 8 10.01 72.84 -16.68
N GLY A 9 11.14 72.42 -16.11
CA GLY A 9 11.68 71.08 -16.29
C GLY A 9 10.95 70.09 -15.40
N TRP A 10 10.64 68.91 -15.94
CA TRP A 10 10.20 67.76 -15.16
C TRP A 10 11.03 66.54 -15.60
N ALA A 11 11.62 65.90 -14.60
CA ALA A 11 12.56 64.81 -14.68
C ALA A 11 11.93 63.53 -15.23
N GLY A 12 12.64 62.85 -16.13
CA GLY A 12 12.27 61.51 -16.58
C GLY A 12 12.56 60.47 -15.50
N VAL A 13 11.53 59.75 -15.07
CA VAL A 13 11.66 58.55 -14.23
C VAL A 13 11.89 57.36 -15.15
N LEU A 14 13.09 56.78 -15.07
CA LEU A 14 13.46 55.53 -15.73
C LEU A 14 12.91 54.37 -14.88
N ALA A 15 11.82 53.75 -15.32
CA ALA A 15 11.27 52.56 -14.66
C ALA A 15 12.10 51.32 -15.00
N LEU A 16 12.90 50.85 -14.03
CA LEU A 16 13.63 49.58 -14.10
C LEU A 16 12.63 48.43 -13.93
N VAL A 17 12.25 47.76 -15.02
CA VAL A 17 11.47 46.52 -14.97
C VAL A 17 12.45 45.38 -14.62
N VAL A 18 12.53 45.02 -13.35
CA VAL A 18 13.21 43.80 -12.90
C VAL A 18 12.27 42.62 -13.15
N SER A 19 12.47 41.94 -14.27
CA SER A 19 11.82 40.66 -14.55
C SER A 19 12.39 39.59 -13.61
N LEU A 20 11.72 39.34 -12.48
CA LEU A 20 11.97 38.14 -11.68
C LEU A 20 11.46 36.93 -12.46
N THR A 21 12.33 36.29 -13.24
CA THR A 21 12.09 34.91 -13.65
C THR A 21 12.29 34.04 -12.43
N ALA A 22 11.19 33.73 -11.72
CA ALA A 22 11.19 32.64 -10.76
C ALA A 22 11.47 31.35 -11.54
N SER A 23 12.69 30.82 -11.40
CA SER A 23 13.02 29.46 -11.81
C SER A 23 12.21 28.51 -10.92
N VAL A 24 11.08 28.05 -11.46
CA VAL A 24 10.34 26.91 -10.91
C VAL A 24 11.30 25.71 -10.96
N PRO A 25 11.57 25.00 -9.85
CA PRO A 25 12.26 23.74 -9.95
C PRO A 25 11.33 22.77 -10.71
N ALA A 26 11.66 22.49 -11.96
CA ALA A 26 11.10 21.37 -12.70
C ALA A 26 12.00 20.16 -12.45
N SER A 27 11.45 19.16 -11.77
CA SER A 27 11.48 17.74 -12.15
C SER A 27 10.82 16.95 -11.02
N ALA A 28 9.54 16.64 -11.17
CA ALA A 28 9.03 15.41 -10.57
C ALA A 28 9.50 14.31 -11.53
N ASP A 29 10.49 13.51 -11.12
CA ASP A 29 10.81 12.29 -11.87
C ASP A 29 9.52 11.47 -12.00
N SER A 30 9.22 10.93 -13.16
CA SER A 30 8.09 10.02 -13.34
C SER A 30 8.43 8.66 -12.72
N PRO A 31 7.46 7.90 -12.18
CA PRO A 31 7.70 6.53 -11.79
C PRO A 31 8.27 5.72 -12.96
N SER A 32 9.14 4.76 -12.65
CA SER A 32 9.52 3.73 -13.61
C SER A 32 8.76 2.46 -13.32
N PHE A 33 8.28 1.79 -14.35
CA PHE A 33 7.44 0.61 -14.25
C PHE A 33 8.22 -0.66 -14.64
N SER A 34 7.76 -1.80 -14.17
CA SER A 34 8.07 -3.09 -14.76
C SER A 34 6.88 -4.01 -14.50
N GLY A 35 6.82 -5.11 -15.23
CA GLY A 35 5.80 -6.11 -15.04
C GLY A 35 5.81 -7.12 -16.16
N ARG A 36 5.19 -8.26 -15.90
CA ARG A 36 4.97 -9.33 -16.87
C ARG A 36 3.76 -10.13 -16.43
N ALA A 37 2.94 -10.55 -17.37
CA ALA A 37 1.86 -11.48 -17.11
C ALA A 37 1.94 -12.63 -18.10
N ALA A 38 1.67 -13.84 -17.64
CA ALA A 38 1.65 -15.03 -18.46
C ALA A 38 0.54 -15.98 -18.02
N ALA A 39 -0.16 -16.58 -18.98
CA ALA A 39 -1.14 -17.61 -18.67
C ALA A 39 -0.47 -18.91 -18.20
N ILE A 40 0.67 -19.27 -18.82
CA ILE A 40 1.55 -20.34 -18.35
C ILE A 40 3.01 -19.90 -18.48
N ASP A 41 3.80 -20.22 -17.46
CA ASP A 41 5.26 -20.17 -17.49
C ASP A 41 5.83 -21.35 -16.69
N GLY A 42 6.88 -21.99 -17.19
CA GLY A 42 7.55 -23.06 -16.47
C GLY A 42 8.12 -24.14 -17.37
N ARG A 43 8.23 -25.35 -16.84
CA ARG A 43 8.84 -26.51 -17.51
C ARG A 43 8.08 -27.79 -17.23
N VAL A 44 7.98 -28.63 -18.27
CA VAL A 44 7.49 -30.01 -18.17
C VAL A 44 8.53 -30.92 -18.79
N LEU A 45 8.99 -31.92 -18.04
CA LEU A 45 10.09 -32.82 -18.42
C LEU A 45 11.36 -32.08 -18.86
N GLY A 46 11.65 -30.94 -18.21
CA GLY A 46 12.78 -30.06 -18.53
C GLY A 46 12.58 -29.14 -19.74
N ILE A 47 11.51 -29.33 -20.51
CA ILE A 47 11.17 -28.53 -21.70
C ILE A 47 10.44 -27.25 -21.24
N PRO A 48 10.91 -26.05 -21.62
CA PRO A 48 10.22 -24.81 -21.27
C PRO A 48 8.88 -24.70 -22.01
N ILE A 49 7.86 -24.24 -21.29
CA ILE A 49 6.54 -23.91 -21.83
C ILE A 49 6.16 -22.50 -21.37
N VAL A 50 5.84 -21.66 -22.34
CA VAL A 50 5.34 -20.30 -22.10
C VAL A 50 4.17 -20.08 -23.04
N VAL A 51 3.03 -19.67 -22.50
CA VAL A 51 1.80 -19.45 -23.28
C VAL A 51 1.14 -18.15 -22.85
N SER A 52 0.71 -17.35 -23.83
CA SER A 52 0.09 -16.03 -23.64
C SER A 52 0.88 -15.15 -22.66
N ASP A 53 2.13 -14.88 -23.00
CA ASP A 53 3.06 -14.04 -22.24
C ASP A 53 3.11 -12.64 -22.84
N THR A 54 2.91 -11.61 -22.01
CA THR A 54 2.99 -10.20 -22.44
C THR A 54 4.42 -9.80 -22.81
N GLY A 55 5.42 -10.53 -22.33
CA GLY A 55 6.79 -10.05 -22.21
C GLY A 55 6.93 -8.96 -21.13
N PRO A 56 8.16 -8.46 -20.89
CA PRO A 56 8.40 -7.41 -19.91
C PRO A 56 7.81 -6.07 -20.37
N LEU A 57 7.15 -5.37 -19.45
CA LEU A 57 6.71 -4.00 -19.63
C LEU A 57 7.92 -3.05 -19.65
N GLU A 58 7.88 -2.03 -20.50
CA GLU A 58 8.95 -1.03 -20.59
C GLU A 58 8.99 -0.14 -19.33
N SER A 59 10.18 0.33 -18.98
CA SER A 59 10.38 1.19 -17.80
C SER A 59 9.62 2.51 -17.84
N THR A 60 9.30 3.01 -19.04
CA THR A 60 8.50 4.22 -19.26
C THR A 60 6.99 3.98 -19.15
N GLY A 61 6.55 2.75 -18.89
CA GLY A 61 5.15 2.36 -18.84
C GLY A 61 4.59 1.97 -20.22
N GLY A 62 3.28 2.08 -20.37
CA GLY A 62 2.51 1.61 -21.53
C GLY A 62 1.65 0.40 -21.19
N ALA A 63 1.18 -0.30 -22.22
CA ALA A 63 0.38 -1.51 -22.07
C ALA A 63 0.88 -2.62 -23.00
N ARG A 64 0.90 -3.85 -22.50
CA ARG A 64 1.14 -5.07 -23.28
C ARG A 64 0.03 -6.06 -23.00
N GLU A 65 -0.29 -6.89 -24.00
CA GLU A 65 -1.26 -7.96 -23.86
C GLU A 65 -0.83 -9.20 -24.65
N ALA A 66 -1.33 -10.35 -24.22
CA ALA A 66 -1.25 -11.59 -24.96
C ALA A 66 -2.51 -12.41 -24.68
N SER A 67 -3.07 -13.02 -25.71
CA SER A 67 -4.25 -13.87 -25.57
C SER A 67 -4.21 -15.05 -26.53
N LEU A 68 -4.88 -16.13 -26.14
CA LEU A 68 -5.02 -17.33 -26.95
C LEU A 68 -6.32 -18.04 -26.60
N LEU A 69 -7.08 -18.46 -27.61
CA LEU A 69 -8.37 -19.10 -27.36
C LEU A 69 -8.23 -20.46 -26.66
N ALA A 70 -7.21 -21.23 -27.01
CA ALA A 70 -6.94 -22.52 -26.38
C ALA A 70 -5.49 -22.93 -26.64
N ALA A 71 -4.93 -23.71 -25.72
CA ALA A 71 -3.66 -24.39 -25.90
C ALA A 71 -3.76 -25.81 -25.35
N SER A 72 -3.28 -26.78 -26.10
CA SER A 72 -3.32 -28.18 -25.68
C SER A 72 -2.09 -28.96 -26.13
N VAL A 73 -1.69 -29.90 -25.28
CA VAL A 73 -0.73 -30.96 -25.56
C VAL A 73 -1.45 -32.27 -25.26
N PRO A 74 -1.69 -33.14 -26.26
CA PRO A 74 -2.49 -34.35 -26.06
C PRO A 74 -2.00 -35.19 -24.87
N GLY A 75 -2.91 -35.44 -23.92
CA GLY A 75 -2.65 -36.24 -22.72
C GLY A 75 -1.87 -35.53 -21.61
N ILE A 76 -1.45 -34.27 -21.81
CA ILE A 76 -0.64 -33.51 -20.83
C ILE A 76 -1.34 -32.22 -20.42
N LEU A 77 -1.83 -31.43 -21.36
CA LEU A 77 -2.30 -30.08 -21.08
C LEU A 77 -3.53 -29.74 -21.92
N SER A 78 -4.52 -29.12 -21.31
CA SER A 78 -5.66 -28.47 -21.95
C SER A 78 -5.98 -27.18 -21.22
N LEU A 79 -6.20 -26.11 -21.98
CA LEU A 79 -6.45 -24.76 -21.48
C LEU A 79 -7.39 -24.06 -22.44
N GLU A 80 -8.28 -23.23 -21.91
CA GLU A 80 -9.20 -22.41 -22.67
C GLU A 80 -9.11 -20.94 -22.25
N VAL A 81 -9.41 -20.03 -23.18
CA VAL A 81 -9.51 -18.58 -23.00
C VAL A 81 -8.37 -18.00 -22.13
N LEU A 82 -7.16 -18.04 -22.67
CA LEU A 82 -5.97 -17.54 -22.00
C LEU A 82 -5.84 -16.04 -22.24
N HIS A 83 -5.60 -15.28 -21.19
CA HIS A 83 -5.43 -13.83 -21.25
C HIS A 83 -4.32 -13.38 -20.30
N ALA A 84 -3.54 -12.40 -20.74
CA ALA A 84 -2.54 -11.73 -19.93
C ALA A 84 -2.42 -10.26 -20.35
N THR A 85 -2.34 -9.36 -19.38
CA THR A 85 -2.13 -7.93 -19.59
C THR A 85 -1.15 -7.35 -18.57
N THR A 86 -0.41 -6.35 -19.00
CA THR A 86 0.37 -5.48 -18.12
C THR A 86 0.16 -4.03 -18.52
N VAL A 87 0.03 -3.15 -17.53
CA VAL A 87 -0.19 -1.71 -17.73
C VAL A 87 0.60 -0.94 -16.68
N GLY A 88 1.49 -0.07 -17.14
CA GLY A 88 2.18 0.91 -16.30
C GLY A 88 1.79 2.31 -16.76
N ALA A 89 1.15 3.07 -15.89
CA ALA A 89 0.75 4.43 -16.18
C ALA A 89 0.60 5.21 -14.87
N ASP A 90 0.83 6.52 -14.96
CA ASP A 90 0.68 7.47 -13.85
C ASP A 90 1.47 7.04 -12.61
N ASP A 91 0.78 6.64 -11.55
CA ASP A 91 1.30 6.22 -10.27
C ASP A 91 1.24 4.70 -10.07
N ARG A 92 0.93 3.91 -11.10
CA ARG A 92 0.60 2.47 -10.94
C ARG A 92 1.16 1.56 -12.03
N SER A 93 1.70 0.42 -11.60
CA SER A 93 1.91 -0.78 -12.43
C SER A 93 0.87 -1.83 -12.06
N ARG A 94 0.24 -2.43 -13.06
CA ARG A 94 -0.74 -3.52 -12.89
C ARG A 94 -0.44 -4.65 -13.85
N ALA A 95 -0.55 -5.88 -13.37
CA ALA A 95 -0.49 -7.07 -14.18
C ALA A 95 -1.71 -7.96 -13.86
N HIS A 96 -2.24 -8.60 -14.88
CA HIS A 96 -3.35 -9.53 -14.75
C HIS A 96 -3.17 -10.71 -15.70
N ALA A 97 -3.45 -11.92 -15.22
CA ALA A 97 -3.53 -13.11 -16.06
C ALA A 97 -4.80 -13.90 -15.72
N SER A 98 -5.33 -14.60 -16.71
CA SER A 98 -6.42 -15.55 -16.51
C SER A 98 -6.35 -16.74 -17.47
N VAL A 99 -6.86 -17.87 -16.98
CA VAL A 99 -7.02 -19.13 -17.72
C VAL A 99 -8.38 -19.72 -17.35
N ALA A 100 -9.17 -20.08 -18.35
CA ALA A 100 -10.36 -20.89 -18.19
C ALA A 100 -10.03 -22.37 -18.42
N ASP A 101 -10.74 -23.25 -17.70
CA ASP A 101 -10.72 -24.70 -17.90
C ASP A 101 -9.33 -25.32 -18.06
N LEU A 102 -8.55 -25.27 -16.98
CA LEU A 102 -7.27 -25.95 -16.86
C LEU A 102 -7.48 -27.47 -16.69
N VAL A 103 -6.73 -28.25 -17.46
CA VAL A 103 -6.36 -29.62 -17.13
C VAL A 103 -4.87 -29.82 -17.38
N LEU A 104 -4.12 -30.15 -16.33
CA LEU A 104 -2.71 -30.56 -16.38
C LEU A 104 -2.59 -32.01 -15.89
N THR A 105 -2.02 -32.88 -16.72
CA THR A 105 -1.72 -34.27 -16.40
C THR A 105 -0.23 -34.52 -16.57
N ALA A 106 0.48 -34.76 -15.47
CA ALA A 106 1.91 -35.00 -15.47
C ALA A 106 2.31 -35.79 -14.22
N GLY A 107 3.33 -36.63 -14.31
CA GLY A 107 3.88 -37.32 -13.13
C GLY A 107 2.91 -38.26 -12.41
N GLY A 108 1.85 -38.72 -13.09
CA GLY A 108 0.78 -39.52 -12.47
C GLY A 108 -0.30 -38.69 -11.77
N HIS A 109 -0.16 -37.37 -11.74
CA HIS A 109 -1.12 -36.44 -11.17
C HIS A 109 -2.00 -35.79 -12.23
N ARG A 110 -3.24 -35.50 -11.87
CA ARG A 110 -4.18 -34.71 -12.67
C ARG A 110 -4.69 -33.52 -11.87
N ILE A 111 -4.33 -32.32 -12.29
CA ILE A 111 -4.75 -31.05 -11.70
C ILE A 111 -5.74 -30.38 -12.65
N SER A 112 -6.88 -29.92 -12.14
CA SER A 112 -7.86 -29.16 -12.93
C SER A 112 -8.49 -28.03 -12.14
N ALA A 113 -8.87 -26.96 -12.82
CA ALA A 113 -9.59 -25.80 -12.27
C ALA A 113 -10.42 -25.16 -13.39
N SER A 114 -11.63 -24.65 -13.08
CA SER A 114 -12.51 -24.03 -14.08
C SER A 114 -12.13 -22.58 -14.39
N LEU A 115 -11.53 -21.88 -13.42
CA LEU A 115 -11.02 -20.53 -13.59
C LEU A 115 -9.80 -20.29 -12.72
N LEU A 116 -8.79 -19.64 -13.28
CA LEU A 116 -7.59 -19.18 -12.59
C LEU A 116 -7.38 -17.72 -12.94
N THR A 117 -7.32 -16.83 -11.95
CA THR A 117 -6.96 -15.43 -12.15
C THR A 117 -5.88 -15.02 -11.17
N ALA A 118 -4.96 -14.18 -11.63
CA ALA A 118 -3.95 -13.54 -10.80
C ALA A 118 -3.88 -12.05 -11.13
N SER A 119 -3.82 -11.22 -10.10
CA SER A 119 -3.68 -9.77 -10.23
C SER A 119 -2.61 -9.27 -9.27
N ALA A 120 -1.64 -8.51 -9.81
CA ALA A 120 -0.62 -7.82 -9.05
C ALA A 120 -0.70 -6.32 -9.33
N THR A 121 -0.53 -5.50 -8.30
CA THR A 121 -0.47 -4.04 -8.42
C THR A 121 0.66 -3.50 -7.58
N ALA A 122 1.42 -2.57 -8.16
CA ALA A 122 2.39 -1.73 -7.48
C ALA A 122 2.01 -0.27 -7.70
N SER A 123 2.09 0.56 -6.66
CA SER A 123 1.67 1.97 -6.70
C SER A 123 2.63 2.91 -5.99
N CYS A 124 2.70 4.15 -6.47
CA CYS A 124 3.34 5.26 -5.78
C CYS A 124 2.33 6.04 -4.96
N GLY A 125 2.63 6.23 -3.67
CA GLY A 125 1.84 7.06 -2.76
C GLY A 125 2.70 8.02 -1.95
N PRO A 126 2.09 8.78 -1.03
CA PRO A 126 2.79 9.67 -0.09
C PRO A 126 3.80 8.94 0.81
N GLY A 127 3.52 7.69 1.20
CA GLY A 127 4.45 6.81 1.92
C GLY A 127 5.46 6.07 1.03
N GLY A 128 5.58 6.46 -0.24
CA GLY A 128 6.44 5.79 -1.22
C GLY A 128 5.75 4.65 -1.97
N ALA A 129 6.55 3.72 -2.50
CA ALA A 129 6.05 2.56 -3.23
C ALA A 129 5.33 1.56 -2.31
N SER A 130 4.16 1.08 -2.73
CA SER A 130 3.37 0.03 -2.09
C SER A 130 2.89 -1.00 -3.09
N THR A 131 2.50 -2.19 -2.62
CA THR A 131 2.02 -3.29 -3.48
C THR A 131 0.83 -4.04 -2.89
N SER A 132 0.05 -4.69 -3.76
CA SER A 132 -1.05 -5.58 -3.39
C SER A 132 -1.22 -6.70 -4.42
N GLY A 133 -1.63 -7.88 -3.97
CA GLY A 133 -1.85 -9.05 -4.81
C GLY A 133 -3.14 -9.79 -4.46
N SER A 134 -3.77 -10.42 -5.46
CA SER A 134 -4.94 -11.28 -5.26
C SER A 134 -5.06 -12.31 -6.39
N SER A 135 -5.58 -13.49 -6.06
CA SER A 135 -5.93 -14.52 -7.05
C SER A 135 -7.32 -15.09 -6.81
N GLU A 136 -7.91 -15.67 -7.84
CA GLU A 136 -9.11 -16.51 -7.76
C GLU A 136 -8.83 -17.86 -8.40
N VAL A 137 -9.23 -18.95 -7.73
CA VAL A 137 -9.14 -20.31 -8.25
C VAL A 137 -10.48 -20.99 -8.01
N ALA A 138 -11.18 -21.33 -9.08
CA ALA A 138 -12.49 -21.98 -9.02
C ALA A 138 -12.38 -23.48 -9.33
N ASP A 139 -13.17 -24.27 -8.60
CA ASP A 139 -13.34 -25.73 -8.77
C ASP A 139 -12.02 -26.52 -8.84
N LEU A 140 -11.05 -26.15 -8.00
CA LEU A 140 -9.77 -26.86 -7.95
C LEU A 140 -9.97 -28.32 -7.56
N ALA A 141 -9.49 -29.22 -8.42
CA ALA A 141 -9.41 -30.64 -8.15
C ALA A 141 -8.03 -31.19 -8.47
N ILE A 142 -7.51 -32.03 -7.58
CA ILE A 142 -6.25 -32.75 -7.73
C ILE A 142 -6.54 -34.24 -7.54
N ASP A 143 -6.19 -35.06 -8.52
CA ASP A 143 -6.40 -36.52 -8.53
C ASP A 143 -7.85 -36.94 -8.26
N GLY A 144 -8.80 -36.11 -8.70
CA GLY A 144 -10.24 -36.32 -8.51
C GLY A 144 -10.79 -35.85 -7.17
N GLN A 145 -9.95 -35.40 -6.24
CA GLN A 145 -10.38 -34.77 -4.99
C GLN A 145 -10.51 -33.25 -5.18
N THR A 146 -11.64 -32.67 -4.75
CA THR A 146 -11.86 -31.23 -4.77
C THR A 146 -11.29 -30.55 -3.52
N TYR A 147 -10.79 -29.32 -3.70
CA TYR A 147 -10.20 -28.51 -2.64
C TYR A 147 -10.93 -27.17 -2.54
N GLN A 148 -11.25 -26.78 -1.31
CA GLN A 148 -11.77 -25.44 -1.04
C GLN A 148 -10.62 -24.44 -1.01
N VAL A 149 -10.71 -23.41 -1.85
CA VAL A 149 -9.71 -22.34 -1.93
C VAL A 149 -10.14 -21.18 -1.04
N THR A 150 -9.29 -20.77 -0.10
CA THR A 150 -9.53 -19.57 0.70
C THR A 150 -8.87 -18.33 0.08
N THR A 151 -9.06 -17.15 0.66
CA THR A 151 -8.38 -15.92 0.23
C THR A 151 -6.98 -15.74 0.82
N GLU A 152 -6.52 -16.64 1.70
CA GLU A 152 -5.20 -16.54 2.29
C GLU A 152 -4.10 -16.73 1.23
N PRO A 153 -3.01 -15.96 1.27
CA PRO A 153 -1.88 -16.17 0.37
C PRO A 153 -1.11 -17.44 0.73
N ASN A 154 -0.47 -18.04 -0.27
CA ASN A 154 0.50 -19.14 -0.13
C ASN A 154 -0.08 -20.43 0.49
N GLN A 155 -1.32 -20.78 0.15
CA GLN A 155 -1.93 -22.03 0.59
C GLN A 155 -1.26 -23.22 -0.12
N ARG A 156 -0.68 -24.15 0.64
CA ARG A 156 0.04 -25.29 0.08
C ARG A 156 -0.70 -26.60 0.28
N ILE A 157 -0.89 -27.34 -0.81
CA ILE A 157 -1.36 -28.73 -0.81
C ILE A 157 -0.16 -29.62 -1.13
N THR A 158 0.19 -30.53 -0.21
CA THR A 158 1.26 -31.51 -0.42
C THR A 158 0.67 -32.85 -0.88
N LEU A 159 1.32 -33.48 -1.84
CA LEU A 159 0.97 -34.78 -2.41
C LEU A 159 1.88 -35.89 -1.84
N LEU A 160 1.45 -37.14 -1.97
CA LEU A 160 2.08 -38.31 -1.31
C LEU A 160 3.52 -38.56 -1.74
N ASP A 161 3.90 -38.15 -2.93
CA ASP A 161 5.21 -38.36 -3.57
C ASP A 161 6.21 -37.20 -3.32
N GLY A 162 5.81 -36.20 -2.52
CA GLY A 162 6.60 -34.99 -2.26
C GLY A 162 6.34 -33.85 -3.25
N SER A 163 5.48 -34.08 -4.26
CA SER A 163 4.95 -33.02 -5.12
C SER A 163 4.03 -32.10 -4.33
N TYR A 164 3.80 -30.89 -4.83
CA TYR A 164 2.92 -29.92 -4.18
C TYR A 164 2.33 -28.91 -5.15
N VAL A 165 1.21 -28.31 -4.72
CA VAL A 165 0.56 -27.19 -5.40
C VAL A 165 0.45 -26.05 -4.41
N VAL A 166 0.92 -24.86 -4.79
CA VAL A 166 0.71 -23.62 -4.05
C VAL A 166 -0.39 -22.83 -4.74
N ILE A 167 -1.40 -22.42 -3.98
CA ILE A 167 -2.53 -21.62 -4.42
C ILE A 167 -2.36 -20.21 -3.89
N ASN A 168 -2.71 -19.21 -4.71
CA ASN A 168 -2.57 -17.80 -4.36
C ASN A 168 -1.14 -17.50 -3.87
N GLU A 169 -0.14 -17.98 -4.62
CA GLU A 169 1.25 -17.75 -4.24
C GLU A 169 1.55 -16.27 -4.44
N GLN A 170 1.93 -15.59 -3.36
CA GLN A 170 2.23 -14.16 -3.37
C GLN A 170 3.63 -13.93 -2.81
N GLU A 171 4.44 -13.25 -3.59
CA GLU A 171 5.77 -12.78 -3.20
C GLU A 171 5.85 -11.26 -3.37
N SER A 172 5.96 -10.56 -2.25
CA SER A 172 6.28 -9.14 -2.23
C SER A 172 7.78 -8.96 -2.02
N SER A 173 8.42 -8.12 -2.84
CA SER A 173 9.83 -7.76 -2.66
C SER A 173 10.07 -6.27 -2.92
N GLY A 174 11.28 -5.80 -2.63
CA GLY A 174 11.69 -4.42 -2.90
C GLY A 174 12.55 -3.82 -1.80
N SER A 175 13.07 -2.63 -2.09
CA SER A 175 13.89 -1.84 -1.16
C SER A 175 13.73 -0.35 -1.49
N GLY A 176 13.90 0.52 -0.48
CA GLY A 176 13.73 1.97 -0.67
C GLY A 176 12.36 2.30 -1.25
N ASN A 177 12.35 3.08 -2.35
CA ASN A 177 11.14 3.50 -3.07
C ASN A 177 10.77 2.60 -4.26
N THR A 178 11.28 1.37 -4.27
CA THR A 178 10.93 0.33 -5.24
C THR A 178 10.18 -0.80 -4.53
N ARG A 179 9.06 -1.23 -5.10
CA ARG A 179 8.31 -2.41 -4.65
C ARG A 179 7.87 -3.25 -5.85
N ALA A 180 7.79 -4.54 -5.59
CA ALA A 180 7.46 -5.59 -6.52
C ALA A 180 6.42 -6.52 -5.90
N MET A 181 5.52 -7.04 -6.73
CA MET A 181 4.56 -8.07 -6.35
C MET A 181 4.44 -9.08 -7.47
N THR A 182 4.64 -10.34 -7.13
CA THR A 182 4.31 -11.48 -7.99
C THR A 182 3.15 -12.23 -7.37
N VAL A 183 2.13 -12.52 -8.18
CA VAL A 183 1.00 -13.37 -7.81
C VAL A 183 0.85 -14.47 -8.83
N ASN A 184 0.81 -15.70 -8.35
CA ASN A 184 0.51 -16.88 -9.15
C ASN A 184 -0.79 -17.51 -8.63
N ALA A 185 -1.76 -17.75 -9.51
CA ALA A 185 -2.99 -18.42 -9.09
C ALA A 185 -2.70 -19.86 -8.65
N LEU A 186 -1.91 -20.58 -9.45
CA LEU A 186 -1.35 -21.89 -9.11
C LEU A 186 0.14 -21.97 -9.45
N HIS A 187 0.91 -22.55 -8.54
CA HIS A 187 2.28 -23.01 -8.78
C HIS A 187 2.34 -24.51 -8.48
N VAL A 188 2.53 -25.29 -9.53
CA VAL A 188 2.50 -26.76 -9.50
C VAL A 188 3.91 -27.29 -9.63
N VAL A 189 4.39 -27.97 -8.59
CA VAL A 189 5.70 -28.61 -8.56
C VAL A 189 5.52 -30.11 -8.40
N LEU A 190 5.74 -30.84 -9.49
CA LEU A 190 5.72 -32.30 -9.54
C LEU A 190 7.15 -32.83 -9.57
N SER A 191 7.53 -33.57 -8.54
CA SER A 191 8.92 -33.95 -8.27
C SER A 191 9.61 -34.59 -9.48
N GLY A 192 10.62 -33.91 -10.03
CA GLY A 192 11.39 -34.37 -11.20
C GLY A 192 10.64 -34.34 -12.54
N VAL A 193 9.41 -33.85 -12.57
CA VAL A 193 8.53 -33.91 -13.75
C VAL A 193 8.10 -32.53 -14.24
N ALA A 194 7.59 -31.67 -13.35
CA ALA A 194 7.04 -30.38 -13.76
C ALA A 194 7.27 -29.32 -12.69
N ASP A 195 7.50 -28.09 -13.14
CA ASP A 195 7.55 -26.88 -12.33
C ASP A 195 6.86 -25.81 -13.19
N VAL A 196 5.58 -25.59 -12.93
CA VAL A 196 4.71 -24.81 -13.80
C VAL A 196 3.87 -23.85 -12.97
N VAL A 197 3.92 -22.59 -13.36
CA VAL A 197 3.04 -21.54 -12.87
C VAL A 197 1.92 -21.34 -13.89
N ILE A 198 0.68 -21.31 -13.40
CA ILE A 198 -0.52 -21.03 -14.19
C ILE A 198 -1.18 -19.77 -13.67
N SER A 199 -1.43 -18.84 -14.60
CA SER A 199 -1.93 -17.49 -14.34
C SER A 199 -1.00 -16.73 -13.41
N SER A 200 0.05 -16.14 -13.98
CA SER A 200 1.06 -15.33 -13.30
C SER A 200 0.90 -13.86 -13.63
N ALA A 201 0.94 -13.02 -12.61
CA ALA A 201 0.93 -11.57 -12.72
C ALA A 201 2.06 -10.98 -11.86
N HIS A 202 2.96 -10.24 -12.49
CA HIS A 202 4.06 -9.56 -11.84
C HIS A 202 4.01 -8.06 -12.15
N ALA A 203 4.08 -7.23 -11.10
CA ALA A 203 4.09 -5.77 -11.22
C ALA A 203 5.13 -5.16 -10.29
N ASP A 204 5.95 -4.26 -10.85
CA ASP A 204 6.91 -3.44 -10.10
C ASP A 204 6.70 -1.96 -10.38
N ILE A 205 7.06 -1.16 -9.39
CA ILE A 205 7.19 0.28 -9.54
C ILE A 205 8.38 0.79 -8.75
N THR A 206 9.14 1.69 -9.36
CA THR A 206 10.08 2.55 -8.63
C THR A 206 9.51 3.95 -8.65
N CYS A 207 9.19 4.44 -7.46
CA CYS A 207 8.66 5.77 -7.30
C CYS A 207 9.82 6.77 -7.28
N PRO A 208 9.64 7.94 -7.91
CA PRO A 208 10.62 9.00 -7.83
C PRO A 208 10.94 9.32 -6.37
N SER A 209 12.19 9.64 -6.06
CA SER A 209 12.53 10.11 -4.71
C SER A 209 11.68 11.34 -4.43
N GLN A 210 10.72 11.21 -3.52
CA GLN A 210 10.00 12.39 -3.07
C GLN A 210 11.01 13.27 -2.33
N PRO A 211 11.07 14.60 -2.62
CA PRO A 211 11.76 15.50 -1.70
C PRO A 211 11.17 15.28 -0.30
N PRO A 212 11.97 15.35 0.78
CA PRO A 212 11.47 15.16 2.13
C PRO A 212 10.20 16.01 2.29
N VAL A 213 9.11 15.34 2.66
CA VAL A 213 7.79 15.95 2.78
C VAL A 213 7.95 17.26 3.54
N THR A 214 7.78 18.41 2.87
CA THR A 214 7.59 19.69 3.56
C THR A 214 6.11 19.84 3.84
N CYS A 215 5.56 18.87 4.57
CA CYS A 215 4.17 18.87 4.95
C CYS A 215 4.00 19.73 6.20
N ARG A 216 3.69 21.01 6.02
CA ARG A 216 3.02 21.81 7.07
C ARG A 216 1.57 21.33 7.22
N GLY A 217 1.38 20.05 7.52
CA GLY A 217 0.06 19.44 7.65
C GLY A 217 -0.77 20.19 8.67
N ASN A 218 -1.98 20.59 8.28
CA ASN A 218 -2.86 21.38 9.16
C ASN A 218 -3.63 20.50 10.15
N PHE A 219 -3.80 19.22 9.83
CA PHE A 219 -4.47 18.24 10.68
C PHE A 219 -4.10 16.80 10.31
N VAL A 220 -4.32 15.89 11.24
CA VAL A 220 -4.19 14.43 11.12
C VAL A 220 -5.50 13.78 11.51
N THR A 221 -5.83 12.66 10.87
CA THR A 221 -6.96 11.80 11.22
C THR A 221 -6.49 10.36 11.27
N GLY A 222 -7.12 9.51 12.07
CA GLY A 222 -6.82 8.11 12.04
C GLY A 222 -7.72 7.29 12.94
N GLY A 223 -7.65 5.99 12.77
CA GLY A 223 -8.37 5.04 13.59
C GLY A 223 -7.93 3.63 13.28
N GLY A 224 -8.14 2.72 14.23
CA GLY A 224 -7.62 1.37 14.12
C GLY A 224 -7.46 0.70 15.45
N TRP A 225 -6.53 -0.25 15.48
CA TRP A 225 -6.14 -0.93 16.70
C TRP A 225 -4.66 -1.28 16.73
N ILE A 226 -4.13 -1.33 17.95
CA ILE A 226 -2.77 -1.75 18.29
C ILE A 226 -2.82 -2.93 19.28
N ASP A 227 -1.68 -3.60 19.44
CA ASP A 227 -1.48 -4.48 20.59
C ASP A 227 -1.37 -3.60 21.85
N GLY A 228 -2.42 -3.63 22.68
CA GLY A 228 -2.48 -3.00 24.00
C GLY A 228 -1.61 -3.75 25.03
N ARG A 229 -1.87 -3.56 26.33
CA ARG A 229 -1.09 -4.27 27.36
C ARG A 229 -1.28 -5.78 27.31
N ASP A 230 -2.54 -6.21 27.37
CA ASP A 230 -2.97 -7.61 27.46
C ASP A 230 -4.12 -7.92 26.50
N GLY A 231 -4.14 -7.29 25.33
CA GLY A 231 -5.23 -7.46 24.38
C GLY A 231 -5.23 -6.42 23.27
N ARG A 232 -6.32 -6.38 22.51
CA ARG A 232 -6.54 -5.38 21.48
C ARG A 232 -6.91 -4.05 22.11
N ALA A 233 -6.27 -2.97 21.71
CA ALA A 233 -6.71 -1.62 22.03
C ALA A 233 -7.15 -0.88 20.77
N ASN A 234 -8.40 -0.43 20.73
CA ASN A 234 -8.97 0.30 19.61
C ASN A 234 -8.85 1.80 19.85
N PHE A 235 -8.68 2.57 18.78
CA PHE A 235 -8.62 4.02 18.87
C PHE A 235 -9.27 4.70 17.66
N ALA A 236 -9.71 5.93 17.88
CA ALA A 236 -10.02 6.91 16.85
C ALA A 236 -9.45 8.26 17.29
N VAL A 237 -8.77 8.94 16.37
CA VAL A 237 -8.05 10.18 16.68
C VAL A 237 -8.16 11.17 15.54
N ALA A 238 -8.32 12.43 15.91
CA ALA A 238 -8.09 13.55 15.01
C ALA A 238 -7.44 14.69 15.77
N GLY A 239 -6.55 15.44 15.12
CA GLY A 239 -5.90 16.60 15.72
C GLY A 239 -5.47 17.59 14.65
N GLY A 240 -5.65 18.89 14.90
CA GLY A 240 -5.29 19.92 13.94
C GLY A 240 -5.58 21.34 14.41
N ALA A 241 -5.25 22.32 13.57
CA ALA A 241 -5.62 23.72 13.77
C ALA A 241 -6.66 24.15 12.71
N LYS A 242 -7.79 24.71 13.15
CA LYS A 242 -8.86 25.21 12.29
C LYS A 242 -9.33 26.59 12.76
N ASN A 243 -9.33 27.58 11.86
CA ASN A 243 -9.80 28.94 12.12
C ASN A 243 -9.17 29.61 13.37
N GLY A 244 -7.89 29.36 13.63
CA GLY A 244 -7.17 29.93 14.78
C GLY A 244 -7.41 29.20 16.12
N GLY A 245 -8.13 28.07 16.12
CA GLY A 245 -8.32 27.22 17.30
C GLY A 245 -7.94 25.76 17.04
N TRP A 246 -7.82 24.99 18.11
CA TRP A 246 -7.58 23.55 18.03
C TRP A 246 -8.84 22.78 17.65
N TRP A 247 -8.64 21.70 16.89
CA TRP A 247 -9.70 20.82 16.42
C TRP A 247 -9.28 19.37 16.57
N GLY A 248 -10.23 18.51 16.90
CA GLY A 248 -10.01 17.07 16.92
C GLY A 248 -10.78 16.36 18.02
N HIS A 249 -10.42 15.09 18.24
CA HIS A 249 -10.98 14.23 19.28
C HIS A 249 -10.04 13.06 19.55
N LEU A 250 -10.29 12.37 20.67
CA LEU A 250 -9.69 11.07 20.99
C LEU A 250 -10.78 10.14 21.53
N GLN A 251 -10.83 8.91 21.02
CA GLN A 251 -11.51 7.78 21.64
C GLN A 251 -10.51 6.64 21.72
N TYR A 252 -10.40 6.00 22.86
CA TYR A 252 -9.50 4.87 23.06
C TYR A 252 -10.12 3.88 24.03
N ASP A 253 -10.03 2.60 23.70
CA ASP A 253 -10.60 1.50 24.45
C ASP A 253 -9.65 0.29 24.42
N ASP A 254 -8.95 0.06 25.52
CA ASP A 254 -8.09 -1.10 25.72
C ASP A 254 -8.90 -2.25 26.35
N HIS A 255 -8.98 -3.36 25.62
CA HIS A 255 -9.72 -4.56 26.01
C HIS A 255 -8.90 -5.50 26.91
N GLY A 256 -7.65 -5.15 27.25
CA GLY A 256 -6.77 -5.94 28.10
C GLY A 256 -7.07 -5.80 29.60
N GLY A 257 -6.84 -6.89 30.36
CA GLY A 257 -6.92 -6.90 31.82
C GLY A 257 -8.26 -6.42 32.38
N SER A 258 -8.26 -5.30 33.11
CA SER A 258 -9.45 -4.69 33.71
C SER A 258 -10.27 -3.81 32.75
N GLY A 259 -9.85 -3.70 31.48
CA GLY A 259 -10.37 -2.71 30.54
C GLY A 259 -9.94 -1.29 30.89
N THR A 260 -9.70 -0.44 29.90
CA THR A 260 -9.46 1.00 30.12
C THR A 260 -10.04 1.81 28.98
N THR A 261 -10.94 2.73 29.32
CA THR A 261 -11.55 3.65 28.37
C THR A 261 -11.02 5.06 28.58
N ILE A 262 -10.66 5.73 27.48
CA ILE A 262 -10.19 7.11 27.48
C ILE A 262 -10.98 7.86 26.42
N LYS A 263 -11.66 8.91 26.86
CA LYS A 263 -12.46 9.79 26.01
C LYS A 263 -11.89 11.20 26.06
N GLY A 264 -11.37 11.69 24.95
CA GLY A 264 -10.96 13.08 24.80
C GLY A 264 -12.17 14.01 24.93
N THR A 265 -12.04 15.04 25.74
CA THR A 265 -13.06 16.07 25.96
C THR A 265 -12.71 17.41 25.31
N GLY A 266 -11.48 17.57 24.84
CA GLY A 266 -11.04 18.71 24.04
C GLY A 266 -9.57 18.59 23.62
N VAL A 267 -9.19 19.21 22.50
CA VAL A 267 -7.80 19.31 22.03
C VAL A 267 -7.20 20.62 22.53
N THR A 268 -6.02 20.54 23.13
CA THR A 268 -5.30 21.70 23.69
C THR A 268 -3.99 22.00 22.97
N LEU A 269 -3.47 21.04 22.19
CA LEU A 269 -2.28 21.22 21.38
C LEU A 269 -2.33 20.30 20.15
N TYR A 270 -1.87 20.81 19.01
CA TYR A 270 -1.47 20.01 17.86
C TYR A 270 -0.14 20.53 17.34
N SER A 271 0.83 19.63 17.20
CA SER A 271 2.17 19.97 16.71
C SER A 271 2.77 18.84 15.88
N GLY A 272 3.80 19.17 15.12
CA GLY A 272 4.54 18.23 14.28
C GLY A 272 5.71 18.92 13.60
N ASP A 273 6.78 18.19 13.36
CA ASP A 273 7.85 18.67 12.51
C ASP A 273 7.35 18.61 11.05
N PRO A 274 7.35 19.74 10.32
CA PRO A 274 6.86 19.77 8.94
C PRO A 274 7.71 18.95 7.97
N THR A 275 8.88 18.46 8.39
CA THR A 275 9.76 17.54 7.63
C THR A 275 9.47 16.07 7.91
N THR A 276 8.51 15.78 8.79
CA THR A 276 8.13 14.43 9.20
C THR A 276 6.62 14.22 9.08
N THR A 277 6.23 12.95 9.12
CA THR A 277 4.84 12.48 9.17
C THR A 277 4.30 12.37 10.59
N ARG A 278 5.15 12.55 11.61
CA ARG A 278 4.80 12.47 13.02
C ARG A 278 3.98 13.65 13.48
N ARG A 279 2.89 13.38 14.21
CA ARG A 279 2.06 14.40 14.83
C ARG A 279 1.80 14.09 16.28
N HIS A 280 1.84 15.15 17.07
CA HIS A 280 1.59 15.14 18.50
C HIS A 280 0.29 15.89 18.79
N ILE A 281 -0.55 15.29 19.63
CA ILE A 281 -1.86 15.82 20.03
C ILE A 281 -1.95 15.78 21.54
N GLU A 282 -2.27 16.90 22.16
CA GLU A 282 -2.62 16.95 23.58
C GLU A 282 -4.07 17.36 23.76
N GLY A 283 -4.65 16.95 24.89
CA GLY A 283 -6.01 17.36 25.22
C GLY A 283 -6.43 16.99 26.62
N THR A 284 -7.65 17.39 26.98
CA THR A 284 -8.32 16.96 28.20
C THR A 284 -9.05 15.65 27.96
N ALA A 285 -9.19 14.81 28.98
CA ALA A 285 -9.83 13.51 28.88
C ALA A 285 -10.66 13.14 30.12
N GLU A 286 -11.56 12.19 29.90
CA GLU A 286 -12.12 11.30 30.90
C GLU A 286 -11.43 9.95 30.82
N MET A 287 -11.03 9.37 31.95
CA MET A 287 -10.50 8.00 32.04
C MET A 287 -11.48 7.16 32.87
N ASN A 288 -11.99 6.08 32.30
CA ASN A 288 -13.02 5.23 32.92
C ASN A 288 -14.24 6.04 33.43
N GLY A 289 -14.65 7.04 32.65
CA GLY A 289 -15.76 7.94 32.97
C GLY A 289 -15.45 9.01 34.04
N GLN A 290 -14.24 9.06 34.59
CA GLN A 290 -13.83 10.08 35.55
C GLN A 290 -13.15 11.26 34.84
N THR A 291 -13.60 12.48 35.12
CA THR A 291 -13.00 13.71 34.60
C THR A 291 -11.68 14.07 35.30
N GLY A 292 -10.93 15.01 34.74
CA GLY A 292 -9.73 15.57 35.36
C GLY A 292 -8.43 14.95 34.84
N TYR A 293 -8.48 14.26 33.72
CA TYR A 293 -7.30 13.71 33.05
C TYR A 293 -6.89 14.58 31.87
N THR A 294 -5.63 14.48 31.48
CA THR A 294 -5.11 14.96 30.20
C THR A 294 -4.49 13.80 29.43
N TYR A 295 -4.42 13.93 28.11
CA TYR A 295 -3.78 12.95 27.26
C TYR A 295 -2.72 13.59 26.38
N GLN A 296 -1.75 12.77 26.00
CA GLN A 296 -0.80 13.01 24.93
C GLN A 296 -0.87 11.81 23.97
N VAL A 297 -1.02 12.09 22.68
CA VAL A 297 -1.05 11.08 21.63
C VAL A 297 -0.01 11.44 20.57
N ASP A 298 0.81 10.46 20.22
CA ASP A 298 1.73 10.53 19.09
C ASP A 298 1.25 9.57 18.00
N VAL A 299 1.20 10.06 16.77
CA VAL A 299 0.89 9.26 15.57
C VAL A 299 1.94 9.49 14.51
N ASP A 300 2.20 8.47 13.69
CA ASP A 300 3.09 8.56 12.52
C ASP A 300 2.38 7.94 11.32
N ASP A 301 2.22 8.74 10.27
CA ASP A 301 1.62 8.35 8.98
C ASP A 301 2.71 7.89 8.02
N VAL A 302 3.00 6.58 8.00
CA VAL A 302 4.18 6.04 7.32
C VAL A 302 3.82 5.45 5.96
N ALA A 303 2.61 4.91 5.79
CA ALA A 303 2.22 4.27 4.54
C ALA A 303 0.71 4.30 4.26
N GLU A 304 0.35 4.22 2.98
CA GLU A 304 -1.01 3.90 2.53
C GLU A 304 -1.05 2.54 1.81
N PRO A 305 -1.78 1.51 2.33
CA PRO A 305 -2.49 1.47 3.61
C PRO A 305 -1.55 1.34 4.82
N GLY A 306 -1.96 1.89 5.96
CA GLY A 306 -1.14 2.09 7.16
C GLY A 306 -0.93 0.89 8.07
N LYS A 307 -1.67 -0.21 7.84
CA LYS A 307 -1.52 -1.42 8.66
C LYS A 307 -0.08 -1.96 8.58
N GLY A 308 0.54 -2.14 9.74
CA GLY A 308 1.89 -2.67 9.87
C GLY A 308 3.00 -1.64 9.65
N MET A 309 2.65 -0.39 9.34
CA MET A 309 3.60 0.69 9.04
C MET A 309 3.36 1.93 9.90
N ASP A 310 2.11 2.40 9.98
CA ASP A 310 1.73 3.54 10.81
C ASP A 310 1.85 3.22 12.28
N THR A 311 2.03 4.27 13.10
CA THR A 311 2.16 4.11 14.55
C THR A 311 1.17 4.94 15.33
N PHE A 312 0.86 4.45 16.53
CA PHE A 312 0.08 5.13 17.55
C PHE A 312 0.71 4.91 18.93
N ALA A 313 0.77 5.96 19.73
CA ALA A 313 1.13 5.92 21.14
C ALA A 313 0.19 6.82 21.95
N ILE A 314 -0.08 6.45 23.19
CA ILE A 314 -0.88 7.26 24.11
C ILE A 314 -0.26 7.29 25.51
N LYS A 315 -0.32 8.46 26.13
CA LYS A 315 -0.08 8.67 27.57
C LYS A 315 -1.24 9.46 28.16
N VAL A 316 -1.65 9.10 29.37
CA VAL A 316 -2.73 9.76 30.10
C VAL A 316 -2.28 10.08 31.50
N TYR A 317 -2.57 11.28 31.96
CA TYR A 317 -2.15 11.81 33.26
C TYR A 317 -3.35 12.31 34.05
N GLN A 318 -3.31 12.17 35.37
CA GLN A 318 -4.25 12.84 36.26
C GLN A 318 -3.83 14.31 36.42
N GLY A 319 -4.58 15.23 35.84
CA GLY A 319 -4.19 16.64 35.73
C GLY A 319 -3.12 16.87 34.65
N GLN A 320 -2.32 17.92 34.82
CA GLN A 320 -1.26 18.32 33.86
C GLN A 320 -0.01 17.44 34.02
N PRO A 321 0.72 17.12 32.92
CA PRO A 321 1.93 16.29 32.95
C PRO A 321 3.16 17.07 33.50
N ASN A 322 3.11 17.48 34.76
CA ASN A 322 4.18 18.24 35.44
C ASN A 322 5.26 17.32 36.02
N GLY A 323 5.85 16.43 35.21
CA GLY A 323 6.84 15.44 35.64
C GLY A 323 6.25 14.26 36.42
N GLN A 324 4.92 14.11 36.40
CA GLN A 324 4.23 12.95 36.97
C GLN A 324 4.34 11.74 36.05
N GLN A 325 4.29 10.53 36.64
CA GLN A 325 4.17 9.30 35.84
C GLN A 325 2.76 9.21 35.22
N PRO A 326 2.63 8.66 34.00
CA PRO A 326 1.33 8.45 33.40
C PRO A 326 0.46 7.52 34.24
N SER A 327 -0.81 7.87 34.39
CA SER A 327 -1.85 6.97 34.92
C SER A 327 -2.10 5.80 33.98
N TYR A 328 -1.91 6.02 32.68
CA TYR A 328 -1.94 5.00 31.64
C TYR A 328 -0.98 5.37 30.51
N GLU A 329 -0.32 4.38 29.93
CA GLU A 329 0.48 4.58 28.73
C GLU A 329 0.62 3.30 27.91
N THR A 330 0.87 3.50 26.61
CA THR A 330 1.45 2.53 25.70
C THR A 330 2.75 3.09 25.14
N ALA A 331 3.71 2.22 24.85
CA ALA A 331 4.81 2.58 23.94
C ALA A 331 4.26 2.88 22.54
N GLU A 332 5.12 3.41 21.66
CA GLU A 332 4.82 3.50 20.23
C GLU A 332 4.60 2.08 19.67
N LYS A 333 3.45 1.86 19.03
CA LYS A 333 3.05 0.57 18.46
C LYS A 333 2.66 0.73 17.00
N LEU A 334 3.01 -0.27 16.19
CA LEU A 334 2.51 -0.41 14.82
C LEU A 334 1.01 -0.73 14.84
N LEU A 335 0.28 -0.15 13.89
CA LEU A 335 -1.13 -0.49 13.68
C LEU A 335 -1.26 -1.95 13.24
N ARG A 336 -2.10 -2.71 13.94
CA ARG A 336 -2.49 -4.07 13.55
C ARG A 336 -3.72 -4.10 12.65
N GLY A 337 -4.44 -2.99 12.60
CA GLY A 337 -5.43 -2.65 11.59
C GLY A 337 -5.81 -1.18 11.70
N GLY A 338 -6.25 -0.57 10.60
CA GLY A 338 -6.55 0.86 10.53
C GLY A 338 -5.55 1.65 9.68
N ASN A 339 -5.63 2.98 9.78
CA ASN A 339 -4.82 3.94 9.04
C ASN A 339 -4.70 5.25 9.85
N ILE A 340 -3.53 5.88 9.81
CA ILE A 340 -3.33 7.31 10.09
C ILE A 340 -3.26 8.03 8.75
N GLN A 341 -3.75 9.26 8.68
CA GLN A 341 -3.66 10.09 7.49
C GLN A 341 -3.29 11.51 7.89
N LEU A 342 -2.16 11.97 7.40
CA LEU A 342 -1.68 13.32 7.52
C LEU A 342 -2.16 14.15 6.33
N HIS A 343 -2.92 15.20 6.62
CA HIS A 343 -3.50 16.04 5.58
C HIS A 343 -2.62 17.27 5.33
N CYS A 344 -1.76 17.15 4.31
CA CYS A 344 -0.92 18.23 3.80
C CYS A 344 -1.75 19.18 2.91
N ARG A 345 -1.56 20.49 3.05
CA ARG A 345 -2.05 21.50 2.10
C ARG A 345 -0.88 22.26 1.52
#